data_AF-A0A937WDY7-F1
#
_entry.id   AF-A0A937WDY7-F1
#
_cell.length_a   1.000
_cell.length_b   1.000
_cell.length_c   1.000
_cell.angle_alpha   90.00
_cell.angle_beta   90.00
_cell.angle_gamma   90.00
#
_symmetry.space_group_name_H-M   'P 1'
#
loop_
_entity.id
_entity.type
_entity.pdbx_description
1 polymer ?
#
loop_
_entity_poly.entity_id
_entity_poly.type
_entity_poly.pdbx_seq_one_letter_code
_entity_poly.pdbx_strand_id
1 'polypeptide(L)'
;MNPIWAIIIAFFLGMCVAFFDLVSTFTKESLRSAKKFDFWLFLLGNSVSAAIACLVLIKMMKWSPIKAGFAAGLGLQIILRSKIFTFKIKGEETPIGPDFLYQKFVNYFKRQIDKAGVLKNLELYKILAPFSLVDLKEAVRRLTVLTELDRDEIKKDYDLAGKLESEDDKRTVLEQVLIKHDGEYIKKFAELYSQESSSE
;
A
#
# COMPACT_ATOMS: atom_id res chain seq x y z
N MET A 1 24.49 26.56 -17.59
CA MET A 1 24.45 25.23 -16.95
C MET A 1 24.41 24.16 -18.04
N ASN A 2 25.24 23.12 -17.93
CA ASN A 2 25.26 22.02 -18.90
C ASN A 2 23.88 21.31 -18.93
N PRO A 3 23.31 21.00 -20.10
CA PRO A 3 22.05 20.25 -20.22
C PRO A 3 22.00 18.94 -19.42
N ILE A 4 23.15 18.29 -19.24
CA ILE A 4 23.25 17.06 -18.44
C ILE A 4 22.78 17.29 -17.00
N TRP A 5 23.21 18.39 -16.36
CA TRP A 5 22.79 18.72 -15.01
C TRP A 5 21.29 18.98 -14.90
N ALA A 6 20.69 19.58 -15.94
CA ALA A 6 19.23 19.79 -15.97
C ALA A 6 18.45 18.48 -16.05
N ILE A 7 18.97 17.50 -16.80
CA ILE A 7 18.37 16.17 -16.91
C ILE A 7 18.48 15.42 -15.57
N ILE A 8 19.64 15.49 -14.91
CA ILE A 8 19.84 14.92 -13.57
C ILE A 8 18.85 15.53 -12.57
N ILE A 9 18.72 16.86 -12.55
CA ILE A 9 17.76 17.56 -11.69
C ILE A 9 16.33 17.10 -11.98
N ALA A 10 15.92 17.04 -13.26
CA ALA A 10 14.58 16.58 -13.63
C ALA A 10 14.32 15.14 -13.19
N PHE A 11 15.30 14.25 -13.35
CA PHE A 11 15.21 12.85 -12.95
C PHE A 11 14.98 12.70 -11.44
N PHE A 12 15.80 13.37 -10.62
CA PHE A 12 15.68 13.32 -9.16
C PHE A 12 14.40 13.99 -8.66
N LEU A 13 14.03 15.14 -9.23
CA LEU A 13 12.76 15.78 -8.88
C LEU A 13 11.56 14.88 -9.24
N GLY A 14 11.56 14.28 -10.43
CA GLY A 14 10.52 13.33 -10.83
C GLY A 14 10.45 12.12 -9.90
N MET A 15 11.61 11.64 -9.40
CA MET A 15 11.66 10.56 -8.40
C MET A 15 11.02 11.01 -7.08
N CYS A 16 11.39 12.18 -6.58
CA CYS A 16 10.87 12.72 -5.32
C CYS A 16 9.36 12.93 -5.39
N VAL A 17 8.83 13.52 -6.47
CA VAL A 17 7.39 13.74 -6.60
C VAL A 17 6.65 12.40 -6.70
N ALA A 18 7.16 11.43 -7.46
CA ALA A 18 6.60 10.08 -7.52
C ALA A 18 6.63 9.37 -6.15
N PHE A 19 7.69 9.56 -5.37
CA PHE A 19 7.79 9.02 -4.02
C PHE A 19 6.74 9.62 -3.08
N PHE A 20 6.62 10.95 -3.04
CA PHE A 20 5.58 11.62 -2.24
C PHE A 20 4.17 11.22 -2.66
N ASP A 21 3.97 11.04 -3.96
CA ASP A 21 2.70 10.57 -4.50
C ASP A 21 2.34 9.15 -4.03
N LEU A 22 3.29 8.22 -4.09
CA LEU A 22 3.15 6.88 -3.53
C LEU A 22 2.83 6.94 -2.03
N VAL A 23 3.62 7.69 -1.25
CA VAL A 23 3.45 7.75 0.21
C VAL A 23 2.13 8.41 0.62
N SER A 24 1.63 9.37 -0.15
CA SER A 24 0.34 10.02 0.12
C SER A 24 -0.88 9.21 -0.35
N THR A 25 -0.72 8.38 -1.38
CA THR A 25 -1.82 7.60 -1.96
C THR A 25 -2.02 6.25 -1.25
N PHE A 26 -0.96 5.68 -0.69
CA PHE A 26 -0.94 4.32 -0.15
C PHE A 26 -0.82 4.34 1.38
N THR A 27 -1.65 3.56 2.08
CA THR A 27 -1.55 3.33 3.54
C THR A 27 -0.21 2.67 3.91
N LYS A 28 0.27 2.83 5.14
CA LYS A 28 1.55 2.23 5.59
C LYS A 28 1.64 0.72 5.35
N GLU A 29 0.53 0.01 5.55
CA GLU A 29 0.44 -1.44 5.28
C GLU A 29 0.58 -1.76 3.80
N SER A 30 -0.03 -0.95 2.94
CA SER A 30 0.05 -1.14 1.49
C SER A 30 1.48 -0.97 0.95
N LEU A 31 2.23 0.00 1.47
CA LEU A 31 3.64 0.20 1.11
C LEU A 31 4.54 -0.94 1.60
N ARG A 32 4.23 -1.56 2.74
CA ARG A 32 5.00 -2.69 3.30
C ARG A 32 4.80 -3.97 2.49
N SER A 33 3.62 -4.16 1.92
CA SER A 33 3.23 -5.33 1.12
C SER A 33 3.55 -5.19 -0.37
N ALA A 34 3.84 -3.97 -0.85
CA ALA A 34 4.23 -3.75 -2.23
C ALA A 34 5.54 -4.49 -2.56
N LYS A 35 5.57 -5.22 -3.68
CA LYS A 35 6.82 -5.82 -4.16
C LYS A 35 7.83 -4.69 -4.42
N LYS A 36 9.02 -4.80 -3.84
CA LYS A 36 10.11 -3.82 -4.01
C LYS A 36 10.34 -3.46 -5.48
N PHE A 37 10.22 -4.44 -6.38
CA PHE A 37 10.38 -4.24 -7.82
C PHE A 37 9.36 -3.28 -8.42
N ASP A 38 8.08 -3.46 -8.11
CA ASP A 38 6.99 -2.64 -8.66
C ASP A 38 7.13 -1.18 -8.18
N PHE A 39 7.50 -0.98 -6.91
CA PHE A 39 7.79 0.34 -6.34
C PHE A 39 8.90 1.07 -7.11
N TRP A 40 10.03 0.39 -7.34
CA TRP A 40 11.15 0.95 -8.09
C TRP A 40 10.77 1.23 -9.54
N LEU A 41 9.97 0.36 -10.17
CA LEU A 41 9.52 0.56 -11.54
C LEU A 41 8.67 1.84 -11.68
N PHE A 42 7.79 2.13 -10.71
CA PHE A 42 7.02 3.37 -10.70
C PHE A 42 7.89 4.62 -10.56
N LEU A 43 8.84 4.60 -9.61
CA LEU A 43 9.76 5.71 -9.40
C LEU A 43 10.61 5.96 -10.66
N LEU A 44 11.21 4.91 -11.20
CA LEU A 44 12.03 4.99 -12.42
C LEU A 44 11.20 5.47 -13.63
N GLY A 45 9.97 4.97 -13.79
CA GLY A 45 9.08 5.40 -14.87
C GLY A 45 8.81 6.91 -14.83
N ASN A 46 8.55 7.47 -13.65
CA ASN A 46 8.36 8.90 -13.48
C ASN A 46 9.66 9.69 -13.72
N SER A 47 10.78 9.24 -13.15
CA SER A 47 12.08 9.90 -13.30
C SER A 47 12.56 9.94 -14.75
N VAL A 48 12.42 8.82 -15.48
CA VAL A 48 12.76 8.74 -16.91
C VAL A 48 11.84 9.63 -17.73
N SER A 49 10.54 9.63 -17.45
CA SER A 49 9.59 10.50 -18.14
C SER A 49 9.91 11.99 -17.91
N ALA A 50 10.34 12.37 -16.69
CA ALA A 50 10.75 13.74 -16.37
C ALA A 50 12.04 14.12 -17.11
N ALA A 51 13.01 13.22 -17.19
CA ALA A 51 14.22 13.40 -17.98
C ALA A 51 13.91 13.61 -19.48
N ILE A 52 13.00 12.81 -20.04
CA ILE A 52 12.55 12.94 -21.43
C ILE A 52 11.83 14.29 -21.65
N ALA A 53 10.92 14.68 -20.75
CA ALA A 53 10.23 15.97 -20.83
C ALA A 53 11.23 17.15 -20.77
N CYS A 54 12.26 17.06 -19.92
CA CYS A 54 13.34 18.04 -19.85
C CYS A 54 14.09 18.16 -21.19
N LEU A 55 14.43 17.03 -21.82
CA LEU A 55 15.06 17.00 -23.15
C LEU A 55 14.20 17.68 -24.22
N VAL A 56 12.88 17.42 -24.22
CA VAL A 56 11.94 18.06 -25.15
C VAL A 56 11.90 19.57 -24.93
N LEU A 57 11.80 20.03 -23.68
CA LEU A 57 11.79 21.47 -23.36
C LEU A 57 13.09 22.17 -23.80
N ILE A 58 14.24 21.52 -23.61
CA ILE A 58 15.54 22.10 -24.02
C ILE A 58 15.68 22.10 -25.54
N LYS A 59 15.44 20.97 -26.22
CA LYS A 59 15.75 20.83 -27.65
C LYS A 59 14.68 21.39 -28.58
N MET A 60 13.41 21.21 -28.25
CA MET A 60 12.31 21.64 -29.11
C MET A 60 11.84 23.04 -28.76
N MET A 61 11.63 23.31 -27.47
CA MET A 61 11.11 24.60 -26.99
C MET A 61 12.21 25.64 -26.74
N LYS A 62 13.49 25.25 -26.83
CA LYS A 62 14.66 26.12 -26.59
C LYS A 62 14.64 26.78 -25.21
N TRP A 63 14.06 26.12 -24.21
CA TRP A 63 14.07 26.62 -22.84
C TRP A 63 15.47 26.59 -22.24
N SER A 64 15.74 27.47 -21.27
CA SER A 64 17.00 27.39 -20.54
C SER A 64 17.06 26.07 -19.74
N PRO A 65 18.21 25.38 -19.69
CA PRO A 65 18.32 24.08 -19.04
C PRO A 65 17.82 24.06 -17.60
N ILE A 66 18.12 25.11 -16.82
CA ILE A 66 17.67 25.22 -15.43
C ILE A 66 16.14 25.22 -15.36
N LYS A 67 15.48 26.09 -16.13
CA LYS A 67 14.01 26.20 -16.13
C LYS A 67 13.37 24.90 -16.62
N ALA A 68 13.92 24.29 -17.66
CA ALA A 68 13.45 23.01 -18.19
C ALA A 68 13.54 21.89 -17.16
N GLY A 69 14.65 21.81 -16.41
CA GLY A 69 14.86 20.79 -15.38
C GLY A 69 13.81 20.84 -14.27
N PHE A 70 13.59 22.04 -13.69
CA PHE A 70 12.57 22.23 -12.66
C PHE A 70 11.15 22.06 -13.20
N ALA A 71 10.84 22.64 -14.36
CA ALA A 71 9.51 22.54 -14.96
C ALA A 71 9.14 21.10 -15.33
N ALA A 72 10.08 20.32 -15.87
CA ALA A 72 9.85 18.91 -16.17
C ALA A 72 9.74 18.07 -14.90
N GLY A 73 10.64 18.28 -13.92
CA GLY A 73 10.66 17.50 -12.68
C GLY A 73 9.41 17.68 -11.83
N LEU A 74 8.88 18.91 -11.73
CA LEU A 74 7.70 19.21 -10.91
C LEU A 74 6.39 19.20 -11.73
N GLY A 75 6.45 19.65 -12.97
CA GLY A 75 5.27 19.87 -13.82
C GLY A 75 4.78 18.64 -14.55
N LEU A 76 5.64 17.64 -14.79
CA LEU A 76 5.22 16.41 -15.48
C LEU A 76 4.06 15.71 -14.78
N GLN A 77 4.08 15.66 -13.45
CA GLN A 77 3.02 15.00 -12.69
C GLN A 77 1.65 15.67 -12.86
N ILE A 78 1.63 16.99 -13.03
CA ILE A 78 0.42 17.76 -13.32
C ILE A 78 -0.15 17.35 -14.68
N ILE A 79 0.73 17.19 -15.68
CA ILE A 79 0.32 16.74 -17.02
C ILE A 79 -0.16 15.30 -16.98
N LEU A 80 0.54 14.41 -16.29
CA LEU A 80 0.15 13.00 -16.16
C LEU A 80 -1.21 12.82 -15.46
N ARG A 81 -1.58 13.74 -14.57
CA ARG A 81 -2.88 13.78 -13.88
C ARG A 81 -3.93 14.63 -14.56
N SER A 82 -3.57 15.30 -15.66
CA SER A 82 -4.51 16.17 -16.35
C SER A 82 -5.55 15.32 -17.09
N LYS A 83 -6.82 15.57 -16.80
CA LYS A 83 -7.97 14.97 -17.49
C LYS A 83 -8.21 15.73 -18.78
N ILE A 84 -7.29 15.61 -19.74
CA ILE A 84 -7.31 16.40 -20.98
C ILE A 84 -8.55 16.07 -21.81
N PHE A 85 -9.00 14.81 -21.81
CA PHE A 85 -10.23 14.41 -22.48
C PHE A 85 -11.08 13.54 -21.54
N THR A 86 -12.38 13.75 -21.53
CA THR A 86 -13.37 12.90 -20.86
C THR A 86 -14.36 12.40 -21.91
N PHE A 87 -14.57 11.08 -21.94
CA PHE A 87 -15.59 10.44 -22.77
C PHE A 87 -16.65 9.82 -21.88
N LYS A 88 -17.91 9.97 -22.26
CA LYS A 88 -19.02 9.35 -21.54
C LYS A 88 -19.27 7.96 -22.12
N ILE A 89 -18.92 6.92 -21.37
CA ILE A 89 -19.18 5.52 -21.75
C ILE A 89 -20.20 4.97 -20.77
N LYS A 90 -21.35 4.50 -21.27
CA LYS A 90 -22.46 3.95 -20.46
C LYS A 90 -22.98 4.91 -19.36
N GLY A 91 -22.92 6.22 -19.61
CA GLY A 91 -23.38 7.24 -18.67
C GLY A 91 -22.32 7.69 -17.65
N GLU A 92 -21.18 7.01 -17.56
CA GLU A 92 -20.06 7.40 -16.70
C GLU A 92 -18.99 8.19 -17.47
N GLU A 93 -18.49 9.27 -16.88
CA GLU A 93 -17.38 10.05 -17.43
C GLU A 93 -16.05 9.32 -17.20
N THR A 94 -15.50 8.75 -18.27
CA THR A 94 -14.19 8.10 -18.26
C THR A 94 -13.15 9.07 -18.82
N PRO A 95 -12.13 9.48 -18.04
CA PRO A 95 -11.02 10.25 -18.60
C PRO A 95 -10.25 9.37 -19.61
N ILE A 96 -9.98 9.91 -20.80
CA ILE A 96 -9.10 9.32 -21.80
C ILE A 96 -7.87 10.21 -21.89
N GLY A 97 -6.69 9.66 -21.60
CA GLY A 97 -5.45 10.42 -21.63
C GLY A 97 -4.41 9.89 -20.64
N PRO A 98 -3.39 10.72 -20.32
CA PRO A 98 -2.35 10.37 -19.36
C PRO A 98 -2.91 9.92 -18.00
N ASP A 99 -3.99 10.58 -17.56
CA ASP A 99 -4.66 10.25 -16.30
C ASP A 99 -5.25 8.84 -16.30
N PHE A 100 -5.77 8.35 -17.43
CA PHE A 100 -6.27 6.96 -17.54
C PHE A 100 -5.16 5.94 -17.32
N LEU A 101 -3.99 6.15 -17.94
CA LEU A 101 -2.83 5.28 -17.78
C LEU A 101 -2.33 5.31 -16.34
N TYR A 102 -2.25 6.52 -15.76
CA TYR A 102 -1.89 6.70 -14.36
C TYR A 102 -2.85 5.96 -13.42
N GLN A 103 -4.17 6.14 -13.59
CA GLN A 103 -5.18 5.45 -12.79
C GLN A 103 -5.12 3.92 -12.96
N LYS A 104 -4.96 3.41 -14.19
CA LYS A 104 -4.76 1.98 -14.44
C LYS A 104 -3.56 1.44 -13.69
N PHE A 105 -2.46 2.20 -13.68
CA PHE A 105 -1.24 1.83 -12.97
C PHE A 105 -1.47 1.83 -11.46
N VAL A 106 -2.01 2.92 -10.89
CA VAL A 106 -2.36 2.99 -9.46
C VAL A 106 -3.29 1.86 -9.05
N ASN A 107 -4.33 1.58 -9.84
CA ASN A 107 -5.30 0.51 -9.57
C ASN A 107 -4.68 -0.88 -9.68
N TYR A 108 -3.74 -1.09 -10.59
CA TYR A 108 -2.96 -2.32 -10.66
C TYR A 108 -2.15 -2.51 -9.37
N PHE A 109 -1.48 -1.47 -8.89
CA PHE A 109 -0.71 -1.51 -7.64
C PHE A 109 -1.59 -1.77 -6.43
N LYS A 110 -2.73 -1.06 -6.32
CA LYS A 110 -3.73 -1.33 -5.27
C LYS A 110 -4.14 -2.80 -5.28
N ARG A 111 -4.50 -3.36 -6.44
CA ARG A 111 -4.89 -4.78 -6.55
C ARG A 111 -3.77 -5.74 -6.16
N GLN A 112 -2.52 -5.46 -6.53
CA GLN A 112 -1.40 -6.34 -6.20
C GLN A 112 -1.09 -6.32 -4.70
N ILE A 113 -1.21 -5.16 -4.09
CA ILE A 113 -1.09 -4.99 -2.65
C ILE A 113 -2.25 -5.68 -1.93
N ASP A 114 -3.49 -5.46 -2.36
CA ASP A 114 -4.67 -6.09 -1.77
C ASP A 114 -4.54 -7.61 -1.84
N LYS A 115 -4.07 -8.15 -2.97
CA LYS A 115 -3.76 -9.58 -3.10
C LYS A 115 -2.69 -10.03 -2.11
N ALA A 116 -1.62 -9.26 -1.92
CA ALA A 116 -0.59 -9.60 -0.94
C ALA A 116 -1.13 -9.59 0.50
N GLY A 117 -1.99 -8.62 0.83
CA GLY A 117 -2.70 -8.57 2.12
C GLY A 117 -3.63 -9.76 2.32
N VAL A 118 -4.43 -10.11 1.30
CA VAL A 118 -5.31 -11.29 1.32
C VAL A 118 -4.51 -12.58 1.46
N LEU A 119 -3.39 -12.72 0.73
CA LEU A 119 -2.51 -13.90 0.85
C LEU A 119 -1.89 -14.01 2.24
N LYS A 120 -1.41 -12.91 2.81
CA LYS A 120 -0.90 -12.87 4.19
C LYS A 120 -1.98 -13.27 5.19
N ASN A 121 -3.20 -12.73 5.04
CA ASN A 121 -4.30 -13.06 5.92
C ASN A 121 -4.70 -14.54 5.78
N LEU A 122 -4.71 -15.09 4.57
CA LEU A 122 -4.95 -16.52 4.34
C LEU A 122 -3.89 -17.40 4.99
N GLU A 123 -2.62 -17.03 4.98
CA GLU A 123 -1.57 -17.74 5.72
C GLU A 123 -1.81 -17.69 7.23
N LEU A 124 -2.21 -16.52 7.76
CA LEU A 124 -2.54 -16.38 9.18
C LEU A 124 -3.79 -17.18 9.56
N TYR A 125 -4.84 -17.19 8.74
CA TYR A 125 -6.02 -18.04 8.95
C TYR A 125 -5.65 -19.53 8.96
N LYS A 126 -4.73 -19.99 8.10
CA LYS A 126 -4.23 -21.37 8.14
C LYS A 126 -3.50 -21.70 9.44
N ILE A 127 -2.76 -20.74 9.99
CA ILE A 127 -2.08 -20.89 11.29
C ILE A 127 -3.12 -20.92 12.43
N LEU A 128 -4.18 -20.11 12.35
CA LEU A 128 -5.22 -20.01 13.37
C LEU A 128 -6.27 -21.13 13.31
N ALA A 129 -6.46 -21.77 12.15
CA ALA A 129 -7.41 -22.85 11.94
C ALA A 129 -7.38 -23.99 13.00
N PRO A 130 -6.22 -24.51 13.45
CA PRO A 130 -6.17 -25.56 14.46
C PRO A 130 -6.55 -25.11 15.88
N PHE A 131 -6.59 -23.82 16.17
CA PHE A 131 -6.88 -23.30 17.51
C PHE A 131 -8.37 -23.39 17.85
N SER A 132 -8.68 -23.69 19.12
CA SER A 132 -10.05 -23.65 19.63
C SER A 132 -10.49 -22.21 19.91
N LEU A 133 -11.79 -21.99 20.07
CA LEU A 133 -12.32 -20.66 20.42
C LEU A 133 -11.75 -20.16 21.76
N VAL A 134 -11.45 -21.07 22.69
CA VAL A 134 -10.85 -20.75 24.00
C VAL A 134 -9.43 -20.20 23.80
N ASP A 135 -8.64 -20.85 22.95
CA ASP A 135 -7.26 -20.43 22.66
C ASP A 135 -7.23 -19.07 21.96
N LEU A 136 -8.16 -18.83 21.03
CA LEU A 136 -8.29 -17.55 20.34
C LEU A 136 -8.68 -16.42 21.30
N LYS A 137 -9.59 -16.67 22.25
CA LYS A 137 -9.95 -15.69 23.29
C LYS A 137 -8.75 -15.35 24.17
N GLU A 138 -7.98 -16.36 24.57
CA GLU A 138 -6.77 -16.16 25.38
C GLU A 138 -5.69 -15.39 24.61
N ALA A 139 -5.51 -15.69 23.31
CA ALA A 139 -4.59 -14.95 22.45
C ALA A 139 -4.97 -13.47 22.33
N VAL A 140 -6.25 -13.15 22.08
CA VAL A 140 -6.73 -11.74 22.01
C VAL A 140 -6.61 -11.03 23.36
N ARG A 141 -6.91 -11.74 24.45
CA ARG A 141 -6.74 -11.20 25.81
C ARG A 141 -5.28 -10.83 26.08
N ARG A 142 -4.34 -11.71 25.75
CA ARG A 142 -2.90 -11.43 25.91
C ARG A 142 -2.44 -10.29 25.01
N LEU A 143 -2.91 -10.25 23.76
CA LEU A 143 -2.65 -9.13 22.85
C LEU A 143 -3.09 -7.80 23.46
N THR A 144 -4.31 -7.73 24.01
CA THR A 144 -4.87 -6.53 24.68
C THR A 144 -4.02 -6.05 25.87
N VAL A 145 -3.33 -6.97 26.55
CA VAL A 145 -2.42 -6.64 27.66
C VAL A 145 -1.10 -6.09 27.14
N LEU A 146 -0.61 -6.60 26.01
CA LEU A 146 0.69 -6.27 25.44
C LEU A 146 0.68 -5.01 24.57
N THR A 147 -0.46 -4.66 23.95
CA THR A 147 -0.58 -3.48 23.08
C THR A 147 -1.26 -2.32 23.81
N GLU A 148 -0.49 -1.28 24.18
CA GLU A 148 -1.03 -0.08 24.83
C GLU A 148 -1.71 0.90 23.85
N LEU A 149 -1.27 0.94 22.59
CA LEU A 149 -1.72 1.93 21.60
C LEU A 149 -3.11 1.65 21.00
N ASP A 150 -3.54 0.38 20.93
CA ASP A 150 -4.81 -0.05 20.30
C ASP A 150 -5.78 -0.73 21.29
N ARG A 151 -5.54 -0.60 22.60
CA ARG A 151 -6.25 -1.37 23.63
C ARG A 151 -7.76 -1.19 23.58
N ASP A 152 -8.24 0.03 23.35
CA ASP A 152 -9.67 0.33 23.34
C ASP A 152 -10.37 -0.24 22.09
N GLU A 153 -9.67 -0.28 20.95
CA GLU A 153 -10.20 -0.87 19.72
C GLU A 153 -10.24 -2.40 19.81
N ILE A 154 -9.17 -3.02 20.29
CA ILE A 154 -9.10 -4.47 20.51
C ILE A 154 -10.17 -4.91 21.53
N LYS A 155 -10.33 -4.15 22.62
CA LYS A 155 -11.34 -4.43 23.63
C LYS A 155 -12.76 -4.31 23.07
N LYS A 156 -13.03 -3.31 22.23
CA LYS A 156 -14.33 -3.15 21.58
C LYS A 156 -14.66 -4.34 20.68
N ASP A 157 -13.70 -4.81 19.90
CA ASP A 157 -13.91 -5.95 18.99
C ASP A 157 -14.01 -7.28 19.77
N TYR A 158 -13.27 -7.43 20.88
CA TYR A 158 -13.41 -8.57 21.80
C TYR A 158 -14.78 -8.58 22.50
N ASP A 159 -15.25 -7.44 22.98
CA ASP A 159 -16.57 -7.30 23.60
C ASP A 159 -17.70 -7.52 22.58
N LEU A 160 -17.48 -7.17 21.31
CA LEU A 160 -18.40 -7.47 20.20
C LEU A 160 -18.49 -8.99 19.99
N ALA A 161 -17.36 -9.70 19.96
CA ALA A 161 -17.36 -11.16 19.87
C ALA A 161 -18.16 -11.79 21.03
N GLY A 162 -17.99 -11.28 22.26
CA GLY A 162 -18.73 -11.74 23.44
C GLY A 162 -20.26 -11.62 23.33
N LYS A 163 -20.78 -10.74 22.46
CA LYS A 163 -22.22 -10.50 22.26
C LYS A 163 -22.84 -11.33 21.14
N LEU A 164 -22.03 -12.05 20.36
CA LEU A 164 -22.53 -12.90 19.28
C LEU A 164 -23.11 -14.19 19.86
N GLU A 165 -24.14 -14.74 19.21
CA GLU A 165 -24.76 -16.00 19.64
C GLU A 165 -24.04 -17.21 19.03
N SER A 166 -23.63 -17.10 17.77
CA SER A 166 -22.93 -18.15 17.02
C SER A 166 -21.45 -18.27 17.43
N GLU A 167 -21.00 -19.50 17.71
CA GLU A 167 -19.58 -19.82 17.94
C GLU A 167 -18.72 -19.53 16.70
N ASP A 168 -19.26 -19.73 15.50
CA ASP A 168 -18.55 -19.48 14.24
C ASP A 168 -18.34 -17.96 14.00
N ASP A 169 -19.33 -17.14 14.37
CA ASP A 169 -19.23 -15.69 14.25
C ASP A 169 -18.23 -15.13 15.29
N LYS A 170 -18.25 -15.67 16.51
CA LYS A 170 -17.25 -15.35 17.55
C LYS A 170 -15.84 -15.65 17.07
N ARG A 171 -15.64 -16.84 16.50
CA ARG A 171 -14.36 -17.27 15.96
C ARG A 171 -13.87 -16.31 14.89
N THR A 172 -14.73 -16.00 13.92
CA THR A 172 -14.41 -15.09 12.81
C THR A 172 -13.96 -13.72 13.31
N VAL A 173 -14.66 -13.14 14.28
CA VAL A 173 -14.29 -11.83 14.85
C VAL A 173 -12.94 -11.89 15.57
N LEU A 174 -12.69 -12.93 16.38
CA LEU A 174 -11.42 -13.07 17.09
C LEU A 174 -10.24 -13.29 16.14
N GLU A 175 -10.41 -14.10 15.08
CA GLU A 175 -9.40 -14.28 14.04
C GLU A 175 -9.09 -12.95 13.33
N GLN A 176 -10.12 -12.15 13.03
CA GLN A 176 -9.93 -10.82 12.43
C GLN A 176 -9.17 -9.86 13.35
N VAL A 177 -9.46 -9.86 14.64
CA VAL A 177 -8.75 -9.02 15.63
C VAL A 177 -7.26 -9.39 15.67
N LEU A 178 -6.94 -10.69 15.74
CA LEU A 178 -5.56 -11.15 15.76
C LEU A 178 -4.83 -10.79 14.46
N ILE A 179 -5.47 -10.98 13.30
CA ILE A 179 -4.89 -10.69 11.99
C ILE A 179 -4.63 -9.20 11.79
N LYS A 180 -5.57 -8.36 12.26
CA LYS A 180 -5.51 -6.91 12.13
C LYS A 180 -4.40 -6.30 12.98
N HIS A 181 -4.20 -6.78 14.20
CA HIS A 181 -3.34 -6.07 15.16
C HIS A 181 -1.94 -6.64 15.28
N ASP A 182 -1.67 -7.93 15.03
CA ASP A 182 -0.28 -8.41 15.01
C ASP A 182 -0.07 -9.81 14.38
N GLY A 183 0.26 -9.85 13.09
CA GLY A 183 0.64 -11.09 12.39
C GLY A 183 1.95 -11.73 12.85
N GLU A 184 2.87 -10.99 13.49
CA GLU A 184 4.07 -11.58 14.11
C GLU A 184 3.75 -12.22 15.45
N TYR A 185 2.85 -11.59 16.24
CA TYR A 185 2.34 -12.19 17.47
C TYR A 185 1.66 -13.53 17.23
N ILE A 186 0.81 -13.64 16.19
CA ILE A 186 0.15 -14.90 15.83
C ILE A 186 1.18 -16.01 15.59
N LYS A 187 2.25 -15.73 14.84
CA LYS A 187 3.30 -16.72 14.56
C LYS A 187 4.01 -17.16 15.84
N LYS A 188 4.39 -16.20 16.69
CA LYS A 188 5.06 -16.46 17.96
C LYS A 188 4.16 -17.19 18.95
N PHE A 189 2.88 -16.85 19.00
CA PHE A 189 1.88 -17.55 19.80
C PHE A 189 1.72 -18.99 19.33
N ALA A 190 1.64 -19.22 18.02
CA ALA A 190 1.56 -20.57 17.47
C ALA A 190 2.81 -21.41 17.75
N GLU A 191 4.00 -20.82 17.68
CA GLU A 191 5.26 -21.47 18.07
C GLU A 191 5.24 -21.88 19.55
N LEU A 192 4.87 -20.98 20.46
CA LEU A 192 4.79 -21.26 21.90
C LEU A 192 3.77 -22.35 22.22
N TYR A 193 2.60 -22.30 21.60
CA TYR A 193 1.54 -23.29 21.82
C TYR A 193 1.92 -24.67 21.26
N SER A 194 2.62 -24.72 20.13
CA SER A 194 3.15 -25.98 19.58
C SER A 194 4.18 -26.64 20.51
N GLN A 195 5.00 -25.84 21.21
CA GLN A 195 5.96 -26.34 22.19
C GLN A 195 5.26 -26.92 23.43
N GLU A 196 4.27 -26.24 23.98
CA GLU A 196 3.49 -26.73 25.14
C GLU A 196 2.74 -28.04 24.82
N SER A 197 2.14 -28.14 23.62
CA SER A 197 1.42 -29.37 23.20
C SER A 197 2.32 -30.59 22.95
N SER A 198 3.63 -30.38 22.78
CA SER A 198 4.61 -31.46 22.54
C SER A 198 5.30 -31.95 23.82
N SER A 199 5.00 -31.31 24.97
CA SER A 199 5.50 -31.66 26.30
C SER A 199 4.49 -32.40 27.18
N GLU A 200 3.27 -32.61 26.69
CA GLU A 200 2.24 -33.49 27.29
C GLU A 200 2.19 -34.85 26.58
#